data_AF-A0A534STV7-F1
#
_entry.id   AF-A0A534STV7-F1
#
_cell.length_a   1.000
_cell.length_b   1.000
_cell.length_c   1.000
_cell.angle_alpha   90.00
_cell.angle_beta   90.00
_cell.angle_gamma   90.00
#
_symmetry.space_group_name_H-M   'P 1'
#
loop_
_entity.id
_entity.type
_entity.pdbx_description
1 polymer ?
#
loop_
_entity_poly.entity_id
_entity_poly.type
_entity_poly.pdbx_seq_one_letter_code
_entity_poly.pdbx_strand_id
1 'polypeptide(L)' 'GMRNNLEASMAKAKAGLVVTQVTQKAVEMLGPLGYSRQLLLEKWMRDAKINDIFEGTQQINQMIVARRILGYSSKELS' A
#
# COMPACT_ATOMS: atom_id res chain seq x y z
N GLY A 1 11.40 14.29 -19.10
CA GLY A 1 10.01 13.99 -18.72
C GLY A 1 9.56 14.94 -17.64
N MET A 2 8.27 15.24 -17.56
CA MET A 2 7.71 16.08 -16.49
C MET A 2 7.79 15.37 -15.14
N ARG A 3 7.87 16.14 -14.04
CA ARG A 3 7.85 15.59 -12.68
C ARG A 3 6.45 15.06 -12.38
N ASN A 4 6.34 13.79 -11.99
CA ASN A 4 5.07 13.10 -11.70
C ASN A 4 5.02 12.55 -10.27
N ASN A 5 5.74 13.20 -9.35
CA ASN A 5 5.94 12.69 -7.99
C ASN A 5 4.63 12.62 -7.20
N LEU A 6 3.66 13.50 -7.47
CA LEU A 6 2.36 13.49 -6.82
C LEU A 6 1.57 12.25 -7.24
N GLU A 7 1.46 12.06 -8.55
CA GLU A 7 0.75 10.97 -9.20
C GLU A 7 1.36 9.63 -8.82
N ALA A 8 2.69 9.54 -8.77
CA ALA A 8 3.42 8.35 -8.33
C ALA A 8 3.10 8.00 -6.86
N SER A 9 3.15 8.97 -5.94
CA SER A 9 2.79 8.74 -4.53
C SER A 9 1.31 8.37 -4.36
N MET A 10 0.40 8.99 -5.11
CA MET A 10 -1.02 8.63 -5.12
C MET A 10 -1.24 7.19 -5.61
N ALA A 11 -0.60 6.83 -6.72
CA ALA A 11 -0.70 5.49 -7.30
C ALA A 11 -0.17 4.43 -6.34
N LYS A 12 1.01 4.65 -5.73
CA LYS A 12 1.61 3.70 -4.79
C LYS A 12 0.73 3.51 -3.54
N ALA A 13 0.25 4.60 -2.94
CA ALA A 13 -0.65 4.51 -1.77
C ALA A 13 -1.95 3.78 -2.10
N LYS A 14 -2.53 4.00 -3.28
CA LYS A 14 -3.76 3.29 -3.67
C LYS A 14 -3.50 1.82 -3.97
N ALA A 15 -2.42 1.51 -4.67
CA ALA A 15 -2.06 0.14 -5.05
C ALA A 15 -1.76 -0.74 -3.84
N GLY A 16 -0.95 -0.24 -2.88
CA GLY A 16 -0.64 -0.96 -1.63
C GLY A 16 -1.91 -1.34 -0.86
N LEU A 17 -2.79 -0.36 -0.63
CA LEU A 17 -4.07 -0.60 0.03
C LEU A 17 -4.92 -1.67 -0.66
N VAL A 18 -5.07 -1.58 -1.99
CA VAL A 18 -5.92 -2.49 -2.75
C VAL A 18 -5.35 -3.91 -2.72
N VAL A 19 -4.04 -4.08 -2.93
CA VAL A 19 -3.40 -5.39 -2.90
C VAL A 19 -3.53 -6.05 -1.53
N THR A 20 -3.33 -5.31 -0.45
CA THR A 20 -3.52 -5.81 0.92
C THR A 20 -4.98 -6.21 1.17
N GLN A 21 -5.95 -5.39 0.77
CA GLN A 21 -7.38 -5.71 0.95
C GLN A 21 -7.81 -6.95 0.16
N VAL A 22 -7.35 -7.09 -1.09
CA VAL A 22 -7.72 -8.22 -1.96
C VAL A 22 -7.13 -9.52 -1.42
N THR A 23 -5.83 -9.53 -1.10
CA THR A 23 -5.16 -10.73 -0.58
C THR A 23 -5.73 -11.17 0.76
N GLN A 24 -6.04 -10.23 1.65
CA GLN A 24 -6.64 -10.53 2.94
C GLN A 24 -8.04 -11.15 2.80
N LYS A 25 -8.91 -10.55 1.97
CA LYS A 25 -10.24 -11.13 1.68
C LYS A 25 -10.15 -12.50 1.03
N ALA A 26 -9.19 -12.70 0.13
CA ALA A 26 -9.02 -13.98 -0.54
C ALA A 26 -8.62 -15.08 0.44
N VAL A 27 -7.72 -14.79 1.40
CA VAL A 27 -7.37 -15.72 2.47
C VAL A 27 -8.57 -16.00 3.39
N GLU A 28 -9.32 -14.97 3.79
CA GLU A 28 -10.52 -15.11 4.62
C GLU A 28 -11.59 -16.01 3.96
N MET A 29 -11.83 -15.84 2.65
CA MET A 29 -12.81 -16.65 1.91
C MET A 29 -12.44 -18.14 1.85
N LEU A 30 -11.15 -18.47 1.79
CA LEU A 30 -10.68 -19.87 1.76
C LEU A 30 -10.50 -20.50 3.15
N GLY A 31 -10.61 -19.71 4.23
CA GLY A 31 -10.46 -20.19 5.60
C GLY A 31 -9.09 -20.87 5.83
N PRO A 32 -9.02 -22.03 6.51
CA PRO A 32 -7.75 -22.69 6.84
C PRO A 32 -6.84 -22.99 5.64
N LEU A 33 -7.43 -23.25 4.46
CA LEU A 33 -6.67 -23.49 3.24
C LEU A 33 -5.94 -22.24 2.74
N GLY A 34 -6.54 -21.06 2.92
CA GLY A 34 -5.95 -19.77 2.54
C GLY A 34 -4.70 -19.41 3.36
N TYR A 35 -4.61 -19.89 4.60
CA TYR A 35 -3.44 -19.73 5.47
C TYR A 35 -2.42 -20.88 5.32
N SER A 36 -2.77 -21.95 4.61
CA SER A 36 -1.87 -23.07 4.37
C SER A 36 -0.83 -22.71 3.30
N ARG A 37 0.33 -23.36 3.35
CA ARG A 37 1.36 -23.26 2.30
C ARG A 37 1.07 -24.11 1.05
N GLN A 38 -0.13 -24.69 0.96
CA GLN A 38 -0.53 -25.49 -0.20
C GLN A 38 -0.94 -24.61 -1.39
N LEU A 39 -1.39 -23.39 -1.10
CA LEU A 39 -1.76 -22.38 -2.09
C LEU A 39 -0.85 -21.17 -1.94
N LEU A 40 -0.77 -20.32 -2.97
CA LEU A 40 0.06 -19.11 -2.94
C LEU A 40 -0.55 -17.95 -2.15
N LEU A 41 -1.75 -18.12 -1.57
CA LEU A 41 -2.51 -17.06 -0.91
C LEU A 41 -1.80 -16.52 0.33
N GLU A 42 -1.26 -17.40 1.17
CA GLU A 42 -0.50 -17.00 2.36
C GLU A 42 0.78 -16.24 1.96
N LYS A 43 1.43 -16.67 0.87
CA LYS A 43 2.59 -15.99 0.30
C LYS A 43 2.21 -14.59 -0.21
N TRP A 44 1.14 -14.48 -0.99
CA TRP A 44 0.69 -13.21 -1.54
C TRP A 44 0.25 -12.22 -0.47
N MET A 45 -0.40 -12.68 0.60
CA MET A 45 -0.72 -11.84 1.75
C MET A 45 0.53 -11.27 2.43
N ARG A 46 1.60 -12.08 2.58
CA ARG A 46 2.88 -11.60 3.12
C ARG A 46 3.57 -10.61 2.18
N ASP A 47 3.62 -10.91 0.89
CA ASP A 47 4.24 -10.06 -0.12
C ASP A 47 3.51 -8.71 -0.25
N ALA A 48 2.17 -8.75 -0.19
CA ALA A 48 1.33 -7.55 -0.12
C ALA A 48 1.75 -6.66 1.05
N LYS A 49 2.03 -7.26 2.21
CA LYS A 49 2.43 -6.49 3.39
C LYS A 49 3.84 -5.90 3.29
N ILE A 50 4.74 -6.55 2.55
CA ILE A 50 6.06 -5.98 2.25
C ILE A 50 5.91 -4.72 1.38
N ASN A 51 5.01 -4.74 0.39
CA ASN A 51 4.76 -3.58 -0.47
C ASN A 51 4.25 -2.35 0.33
N ASP A 52 3.50 -2.56 1.40
CA ASP A 52 3.06 -1.50 2.32
C ASP A 52 4.22 -0.82 3.08
N ILE A 53 5.38 -1.45 3.18
CA ILE A 53 6.54 -0.96 3.96
C ILE A 53 7.64 -0.45 3.03
N PHE A 54 7.82 -1.14 1.91
CA PHE A 54 8.90 -0.89 0.97
C PHE A 54 8.69 0.41 0.17
N GLU A 55 9.75 1.21 0.02
CA GLU A 55 9.76 2.52 -0.64
C GLU A 55 8.79 3.56 -0.03
N GLY A 56 8.55 3.44 1.28
CA GLY A 56 7.73 4.38 2.04
C GLY A 56 6.35 3.85 2.32
N THR A 57 5.93 3.96 3.59
CA THR A 57 4.68 3.35 4.02
C THR A 57 3.46 4.02 3.40
N GLN A 58 2.32 3.34 3.45
CA GLN A 58 1.00 3.88 3.10
C GLN A 58 0.78 5.28 3.69
N GLN A 59 1.05 5.46 4.99
CA GLN A 59 0.85 6.72 5.71
C GLN A 59 1.81 7.81 5.23
N ILE A 60 3.08 7.47 4.97
CA ILE A 60 4.06 8.43 4.46
C ILE A 60 3.67 8.91 3.06
N ASN A 61 3.25 8.00 2.17
CA ASN A 61 2.79 8.40 0.83
C ASN A 61 1.54 9.28 0.90
N GLN A 62 0.58 8.96 1.77
CA GLN A 62 -0.60 9.80 1.98
C GLN A 62 -0.24 11.18 2.52
N MET A 63 0.72 11.27 3.46
CA MET A 63 1.21 12.55 3.97
C MET A 63 1.89 13.39 2.87
N ILE A 64 2.71 12.77 2.00
CA ILE A 64 3.32 13.46 0.85
C ILE A 64 2.25 14.01 -0.09
N VAL A 65 1.22 13.21 -0.38
CA VAL A 65 0.08 13.63 -1.21
C VAL A 65 -0.66 14.80 -0.55
N ALA A 66 -0.97 14.70 0.75
CA ALA A 66 -1.65 15.76 1.49
C ALA A 66 -0.85 17.06 1.50
N ARG A 67 0.46 17.02 1.77
CA ARG A 67 1.35 18.19 1.73
C ARG A 67 1.33 18.88 0.36
N ARG A 68 1.37 18.09 -0.72
CA ARG A 68 1.37 18.63 -2.10
C ARG A 68 0.03 19.23 -2.50
N ILE A 69 -1.08 18.58 -2.14
CA ILE A 69 -2.44 19.05 -2.48
C ILE A 69 -2.80 20.30 -1.68
N LEU A 70 -2.46 20.33 -0.39
CA LEU A 70 -2.82 21.42 0.53
C LEU A 70 -1.78 22.54 0.57
N GLY A 71 -0.64 22.38 -0.09
CA GLY A 71 0.43 23.38 -0.14
C GLY A 71 1.22 23.53 1.17
N TYR A 72 1.13 22.55 2.08
CA TYR A 72 1.84 22.59 3.36
C TYR A 72 3.31 22.22 3.23
N SER A 73 4.16 22.91 3.99
CA SER A 73 5.55 22.55 4.19
C SER A 73 5.68 21.33 5.11
N SER A 74 6.84 20.66 5.05
CA SER A 74 7.12 19.50 5.90
C SER A 74 7.06 19.79 7.41
N LYS A 75 7.18 21.06 7.82
CA LYS A 75 7.08 21.48 9.23
C LYS A 75 5.65 21.66 9.72
N GLU A 76 4.73 21.98 8.81
CA GLU A 76 3.32 22.25 9.14
C GLU A 76 2.50 20.95 9.21
N LEU A 77 2.94 19.91 8.49
CA LEU A 77 2.26 18.62 8.43
C LEU A 77 3.23 17.48 8.74
N SER A 78 3.83 17.51 9.95
CA SER A 78 4.74 16.47 10.47
C SER A 78 4.00 15.47 11.35
#